data_AF-A0A2L2X9W9-F1
#
_entry.id   AF-A0A2L2X9W9-F1
#
_cell.length_a   1.000
_cell.length_b   1.000
_cell.length_c   1.000
_cell.angle_alpha   90.00
_cell.angle_beta   90.00
_cell.angle_gamma   90.00
#
_symmetry.space_group_name_H-M   'P 1'
#
loop_
_entity.id
_entity.type
_entity.pdbx_description
1 polymer ?
#
loop_
_entity_poly.entity_id
_entity_poly.type
_entity_poly.pdbx_seq_one_letter_code
_entity_poly.pdbx_strand_id
1 'polypeptide(L)'
;MLNNKRAGNILEDLKRLSGLGIDIHAQIVLCPGYNDEEELQCTLNDLKKFKKHLKSLAVVPVGVSKYRAERLKMVDKAIALDTIARLDKFNLDMKKNIATASDEFFLLAGLEVPDRKYYGKFAQIEDGVGTLRLFCDSFEKCRKKLEKISFKTPKKLTIMTGSAAHKLFSGLDINIQKFELEVLEVKNGFFGDKITVAGLVVGRDILKMLEGRQVSNLVLPSVMLREGTEQFLDDLTLDEIRKAVGAKLFVVNDCYSFEEILTIIKSL
;
A
#
# COMPACT_ATOMS: atom_id res chain seq x y z
N MET A 1 -3.26 24.20 3.08
CA MET A 1 -2.99 22.78 2.77
C MET A 1 -3.29 22.43 1.30
N LEU A 2 -4.49 22.73 0.79
CA LEU A 2 -4.87 22.39 -0.59
C LEU A 2 -4.68 23.59 -1.51
N ASN A 3 -4.01 23.40 -2.66
CA ASN A 3 -3.83 24.43 -3.69
C ASN A 3 -5.09 24.58 -4.58
N ASN A 4 -6.27 24.40 -3.99
CA ASN A 4 -7.57 24.50 -4.66
C ASN A 4 -8.46 25.46 -3.86
N LYS A 5 -8.75 26.63 -4.44
CA LYS A 5 -9.57 27.68 -3.83
C LYS A 5 -11.01 27.24 -3.54
N ARG A 6 -11.51 26.19 -4.20
CA ARG A 6 -12.86 25.64 -3.99
C ARG A 6 -12.91 24.49 -2.99
N ALA A 7 -11.79 24.07 -2.41
CA ALA A 7 -11.74 22.93 -1.49
C ALA A 7 -12.67 23.07 -0.28
N GLY A 8 -12.93 24.32 0.17
CA GLY A 8 -13.87 24.59 1.26
C GLY A 8 -15.34 24.26 0.94
N ASN A 9 -15.70 24.10 -0.33
CA ASN A 9 -17.09 23.87 -0.75
C ASN A 9 -17.47 22.37 -0.73
N ILE A 10 -16.60 21.50 -0.22
CA ILE A 10 -16.78 20.04 -0.30
C ILE A 10 -18.13 19.56 0.26
N LEU A 11 -18.62 20.16 1.36
CA LEU A 11 -19.92 19.79 1.94
C LEU A 11 -21.10 20.17 1.03
N GLU A 12 -21.01 21.28 0.31
CA GLU A 12 -22.02 21.71 -0.66
C GLU A 12 -22.03 20.77 -1.86
N ASP A 13 -20.85 20.37 -2.34
CA ASP A 13 -20.72 19.40 -3.43
C ASP A 13 -21.26 18.02 -3.03
N LEU A 14 -20.93 17.53 -1.84
CA LEU A 14 -21.48 16.27 -1.31
C LEU A 14 -23.01 16.32 -1.19
N LYS A 15 -23.56 17.47 -0.75
CA LYS A 15 -25.01 17.68 -0.68
C LYS A 15 -25.66 17.68 -2.05
N ARG A 16 -25.06 18.35 -3.04
CA ARG A 16 -25.53 18.37 -4.42
C ARG A 16 -25.52 16.96 -5.04
N LEU A 17 -24.41 16.23 -4.91
CA LEU A 17 -24.27 14.87 -5.44
C LEU A 17 -25.28 13.90 -4.78
N SER A 18 -25.41 13.96 -3.45
CA SER A 18 -26.39 13.16 -2.70
C SER A 18 -27.83 13.49 -3.11
N GLY A 19 -28.15 14.78 -3.35
CA GLY A 19 -29.46 15.23 -3.82
C GLY A 19 -29.83 14.70 -5.20
N LEU A 20 -28.84 14.40 -6.04
CA LEU A 20 -29.00 13.75 -7.34
C LEU A 20 -29.02 12.22 -7.24
N GLY A 21 -28.93 11.66 -6.04
CA GLY A 21 -28.91 10.21 -5.82
C GLY A 21 -27.57 9.54 -6.14
N ILE A 22 -26.49 10.32 -6.32
CA ILE A 22 -25.16 9.80 -6.64
C ILE A 22 -24.53 9.24 -5.36
N ASP A 23 -24.06 8.00 -5.46
CA ASP A 23 -23.35 7.33 -4.38
C ASP A 23 -21.89 7.83 -4.27
N ILE A 24 -21.39 7.91 -3.05
CA ILE A 24 -20.13 8.59 -2.71
C ILE A 24 -19.17 7.58 -2.08
N HIS A 25 -17.98 7.50 -2.65
CA HIS A 25 -16.80 6.86 -2.07
C HIS A 25 -15.82 7.98 -1.72
N ALA A 26 -15.52 8.14 -0.44
CA ALA A 26 -14.73 9.27 0.06
C ALA A 26 -13.36 8.82 0.57
N GLN A 27 -12.39 9.73 0.50
CA GLN A 27 -11.08 9.57 1.09
C GLN A 27 -10.74 10.81 1.93
N ILE A 28 -10.14 10.59 3.10
CA ILE A 28 -9.51 11.62 3.92
C ILE A 28 -8.01 11.34 3.97
N VAL A 29 -7.22 12.31 3.53
CA VAL A 29 -5.77 12.33 3.79
C VAL A 29 -5.54 13.01 5.14
N LEU A 30 -5.13 12.23 6.14
CA LEU A 30 -4.87 12.72 7.49
C LEU A 30 -3.52 13.43 7.55
N CYS A 31 -3.56 14.72 7.89
CA CYS A 31 -2.45 15.63 8.03
C CYS A 31 -2.38 16.13 9.48
N PRO A 32 -1.47 15.58 10.30
CA PRO A 32 -1.33 15.99 11.69
C PRO A 32 -1.14 17.50 11.90
N GLY A 33 -1.86 18.04 12.89
CA GLY A 33 -1.94 19.47 13.20
C GLY A 33 -2.88 20.28 12.29
N TYR A 34 -3.57 19.64 11.34
CA TYR A 34 -4.48 20.31 10.41
C TYR A 34 -5.88 19.72 10.40
N ASN A 35 -6.02 18.40 10.33
CA ASN A 35 -7.31 17.72 10.24
C ASN A 35 -7.35 16.40 11.03
N ASP A 36 -6.49 16.25 12.02
CA ASP A 36 -6.50 15.18 13.03
C ASP A 36 -7.38 15.54 14.23
N GLU A 37 -7.46 14.63 15.21
CA GLU A 37 -8.13 14.83 16.49
C GLU A 37 -9.59 15.32 16.38
N GLU A 38 -9.88 16.53 16.88
CA GLU A 38 -11.22 17.13 16.89
C GLU A 38 -11.72 17.45 15.47
N GLU A 39 -10.84 17.91 14.58
CA GLU A 39 -11.20 18.24 13.19
C GLU A 39 -11.57 16.98 12.39
N LEU A 40 -10.87 15.87 12.62
CA LEU A 40 -11.28 14.58 12.07
C LEU A 40 -12.67 14.19 12.58
N GLN A 41 -12.94 14.39 13.87
CA GLN A 41 -14.23 14.06 14.47
C GLN A 41 -15.37 14.94 13.92
N CYS A 42 -15.12 16.24 13.70
CA CYS A 42 -16.03 17.15 13.02
C CYS A 42 -16.34 16.65 11.60
N THR A 43 -15.30 16.34 10.82
CA THR A 43 -15.43 15.80 9.46
C THR A 43 -16.28 14.52 9.43
N LEU A 44 -15.99 13.58 10.33
CA LEU A 44 -16.76 12.34 10.46
C LEU A 44 -18.23 12.63 10.79
N ASN A 45 -18.52 13.55 11.71
CA ASN A 45 -19.89 13.92 12.05
C ASN A 45 -20.65 14.59 10.90
N ASP A 46 -19.98 15.40 10.09
CA ASP A 46 -20.56 15.96 8.87
C ASP A 46 -20.87 14.88 7.85
N LEU A 47 -19.98 13.91 7.67
CA LEU A 47 -20.18 12.79 6.74
C LEU A 47 -21.37 11.89 7.13
N LYS A 48 -21.72 11.79 8.41
CA LYS A 48 -22.94 11.07 8.87
C LYS A 48 -24.22 11.62 8.22
N LYS A 49 -24.25 12.92 7.86
CA LYS A 49 -25.40 13.56 7.19
C LYS A 49 -25.69 12.94 5.83
N PHE A 50 -24.70 12.28 5.21
CA PHE A 50 -24.80 11.64 3.91
C PHE A 50 -24.95 10.11 3.98
N LYS A 51 -25.34 9.54 5.14
CA LYS A 51 -25.41 8.08 5.39
C LYS A 51 -26.15 7.20 4.37
N LYS A 52 -27.03 7.79 3.56
CA LYS A 52 -27.76 7.10 2.49
C LYS A 52 -26.88 6.86 1.26
N HIS A 53 -26.04 7.83 0.93
CA HIS A 53 -25.23 7.86 -0.29
C HIS A 53 -23.74 7.59 -0.05
N LEU A 54 -23.23 7.81 1.17
CA LEU A 54 -21.86 7.42 1.54
C LEU A 54 -21.71 5.90 1.62
N LYS A 55 -20.92 5.32 0.70
CA LYS A 55 -20.71 3.86 0.57
C LYS A 55 -19.41 3.37 1.19
N SER A 56 -18.35 4.17 1.10
CA SER A 56 -17.08 3.91 1.75
C SER A 56 -16.37 5.21 2.12
N LEU A 57 -15.53 5.13 3.14
CA LEU A 57 -14.64 6.19 3.58
C LEU A 57 -13.28 5.57 3.88
N ALA A 58 -12.26 5.93 3.10
CA ALA A 58 -10.87 5.62 3.42
C ALA A 58 -10.25 6.75 4.24
N VAL A 59 -9.45 6.42 5.24
CA VAL A 59 -8.53 7.37 5.87
C VAL A 59 -7.10 6.89 5.66
N VAL A 60 -6.30 7.74 5.00
CA VAL A 60 -4.92 7.45 4.63
C VAL A 60 -4.00 8.50 5.27
N PRO A 61 -2.78 8.15 5.71
CA PRO A 61 -1.85 9.13 6.24
C PRO A 61 -1.30 10.00 5.09
N VAL A 62 -0.91 11.22 5.41
CA VAL A 62 -0.24 12.08 4.42
C VAL A 62 1.14 11.54 4.03
N GLY A 63 1.34 11.33 2.73
CA GLY A 63 2.67 11.09 2.16
C GLY A 63 3.47 12.38 2.09
N VAL A 64 4.66 12.42 2.69
CA VAL A 64 5.53 13.61 2.72
C VAL A 64 6.74 13.39 1.83
N SER A 65 6.69 13.95 0.62
CA SER A 65 7.85 13.98 -0.28
C SER A 65 8.85 15.07 0.12
N LYS A 66 10.14 14.81 -0.09
CA LYS A 66 11.27 15.76 0.07
C LYS A 66 11.17 16.98 -0.86
N TYR A 67 10.40 16.90 -1.94
CA TYR A 67 10.21 18.02 -2.88
C TYR A 67 9.19 19.05 -2.38
N ARG A 68 8.47 18.76 -1.28
CA ARG A 68 7.52 19.69 -0.70
C ARG A 68 8.24 20.75 0.14
N ALA A 69 7.98 22.03 -0.15
CA ALA A 69 8.55 23.15 0.61
C ALA A 69 8.04 23.21 2.06
N GLU A 70 6.74 22.92 2.25
CA GLU A 70 6.12 22.84 3.58
C GLU A 70 6.42 21.50 4.25
N ARG A 71 6.97 21.54 5.47
CA ARG A 71 7.22 20.34 6.28
C ARG A 71 5.94 19.93 7.01
N LEU A 72 5.17 19.03 6.43
CA LEU A 72 4.08 18.38 7.16
C LEU A 72 4.64 17.41 8.21
N LYS A 73 3.95 17.35 9.36
CA LYS A 73 4.18 16.31 10.37
C LYS A 73 3.60 14.99 9.84
N MET A 74 4.31 13.89 10.07
CA MET A 74 3.80 12.56 9.73
C MET A 74 2.92 12.02 10.85
N VAL A 75 2.03 11.10 10.49
CA VAL A 75 1.30 10.29 11.45
C VAL A 75 2.29 9.45 12.24
N ASP A 76 2.24 9.56 13.56
CA ASP A 76 2.96 8.70 14.48
C ASP A 76 2.05 7.60 15.04
N LYS A 77 2.60 6.74 15.90
CA LYS A 77 1.85 5.64 16.52
C LYS A 77 0.64 6.11 17.32
N ALA A 78 0.73 7.23 18.03
CA ALA A 78 -0.38 7.71 18.87
C ALA A 78 -1.52 8.22 18.00
N ILE A 79 -1.21 9.02 16.97
CA ILE A 79 -2.19 9.52 16.00
C ILE A 79 -2.83 8.36 15.25
N ALA A 80 -2.05 7.33 14.90
CA ALA A 80 -2.57 6.17 14.20
C ALA A 80 -3.61 5.41 15.03
N LEU A 81 -3.31 5.15 16.31
CA LEU A 81 -4.23 4.50 17.24
C LEU A 81 -5.50 5.30 17.47
N ASP A 82 -5.38 6.61 17.68
CA ASP A 82 -6.52 7.52 17.85
C ASP A 82 -7.41 7.54 16.59
N THR A 83 -6.80 7.62 15.41
CA THR A 83 -7.53 7.59 14.13
C THR A 83 -8.33 6.30 13.98
N ILE A 84 -7.71 5.14 14.18
CA ILE A 84 -8.38 3.83 14.10
C ILE A 84 -9.58 3.79 15.06
N ALA A 85 -9.38 4.19 16.31
CA ALA A 85 -10.45 4.19 17.32
C ALA A 85 -11.64 5.10 16.96
N ARG A 86 -11.39 6.26 16.34
CA ARG A 86 -12.44 7.16 15.85
C ARG A 86 -13.24 6.56 14.70
N LEU A 87 -12.59 5.86 13.78
CA LEU A 87 -13.27 5.17 12.67
C LEU A 87 -14.12 4.01 13.18
N ASP A 88 -13.62 3.24 14.14
CA ASP A 88 -14.39 2.17 14.78
C ASP A 88 -15.65 2.74 15.46
N LYS A 89 -15.52 3.83 16.22
CA LYS A 89 -16.66 4.53 16.82
C LYS A 89 -17.64 5.05 15.77
N PHE A 90 -17.15 5.64 14.69
CA PHE A 90 -17.98 6.10 13.58
C PHE A 90 -18.80 4.95 12.97
N ASN A 91 -18.17 3.79 12.75
CA ASN A 91 -18.84 2.61 12.20
C ASN A 91 -19.92 2.06 13.16
N LEU A 92 -19.66 2.07 14.47
CA LEU A 92 -20.64 1.70 15.50
C LEU A 92 -21.86 2.64 15.46
N ASP A 93 -21.63 3.96 15.44
CA ASP A 93 -22.70 4.97 15.37
C ASP A 93 -23.53 4.83 14.09
N MET A 94 -22.87 4.52 12.97
CA MET A 94 -23.50 4.35 11.66
C MET A 94 -24.21 3.00 11.51
N LYS A 95 -23.96 2.04 12.42
CA LYS A 95 -24.37 0.64 12.32
C LYS A 95 -23.98 0.02 10.97
N LYS A 96 -22.85 0.46 10.43
CA LYS A 96 -22.30 0.04 9.14
C LYS A 96 -20.78 0.11 9.22
N ASN A 97 -20.11 -0.90 8.68
CA ASN A 97 -18.66 -0.87 8.53
C ASN A 97 -18.29 -0.26 7.16
N ILE A 98 -18.13 1.06 7.12
CA ILE A 98 -17.83 1.79 5.87
C ILE A 98 -16.60 2.69 5.97
N ALA A 99 -16.17 3.06 7.17
CA ALA A 99 -14.99 3.88 7.39
C ALA A 99 -13.80 3.00 7.80
N THR A 100 -12.74 3.02 7.01
CA THR A 100 -11.58 2.13 7.18
C THR A 100 -10.29 2.91 7.07
N ALA A 101 -9.37 2.67 7.99
CA ALA A 101 -8.00 3.14 7.87
C ALA A 101 -7.25 2.30 6.81
N SER A 102 -6.29 2.91 6.13
CA SER A 102 -5.35 2.18 5.27
C SER A 102 -4.47 1.22 6.06
N ASP A 103 -3.87 0.26 5.36
CA ASP A 103 -2.96 -0.72 5.94
C ASP A 103 -1.77 -0.04 6.66
N GLU A 104 -1.32 1.12 6.16
CA GLU A 104 -0.23 1.90 6.75
C GLU A 104 -0.53 2.36 8.18
N PHE A 105 -1.78 2.67 8.52
CA PHE A 105 -2.14 3.03 9.91
C PHE A 105 -1.88 1.88 10.88
N PHE A 106 -2.16 0.64 10.49
CA PHE A 106 -1.88 -0.53 11.32
C PHE A 106 -0.39 -0.77 11.48
N LEU A 107 0.38 -0.60 10.40
CA LEU A 107 1.84 -0.69 10.44
C LEU A 107 2.47 0.39 11.33
N LEU A 108 1.96 1.63 11.29
CA LEU A 108 2.40 2.74 12.14
C LEU A 108 2.00 2.54 13.60
N ALA A 109 0.81 1.99 13.85
CA ALA A 109 0.33 1.66 15.18
C ALA A 109 1.10 0.46 15.80
N GLY A 110 1.79 -0.33 14.98
CA GLY A 110 2.41 -1.59 15.40
C GLY A 110 1.37 -2.66 15.74
N LEU A 111 0.26 -2.65 15.01
CA LEU A 111 -0.82 -3.62 15.10
C LEU A 111 -0.72 -4.62 13.94
N GLU A 112 -1.30 -5.80 14.12
CA GLU A 112 -1.49 -6.74 13.02
C GLU A 112 -2.45 -6.17 11.97
N VAL A 113 -2.28 -6.58 10.72
CA VAL A 113 -3.22 -6.24 9.64
C VAL A 113 -4.57 -6.90 9.94
N PRO A 114 -5.68 -6.12 9.98
CA PRO A 114 -7.02 -6.64 10.25
C PRO A 114 -7.46 -7.80 9.36
N ASP A 115 -8.48 -8.53 9.81
CA ASP A 115 -9.11 -9.58 9.01
C ASP A 115 -9.96 -9.00 7.84
N ARG A 116 -10.50 -9.89 7.00
CA ARG A 116 -11.36 -9.49 5.87
C ARG A 116 -12.62 -8.72 6.29
N LYS A 117 -13.17 -8.96 7.48
CA LYS A 117 -14.43 -8.35 7.91
C LYS A 117 -14.25 -6.85 8.13
N TYR A 118 -13.07 -6.42 8.56
CA TYR A 118 -12.72 -5.01 8.71
C TYR A 118 -12.84 -4.25 7.37
N TYR A 119 -12.33 -4.83 6.27
CA TYR A 119 -12.33 -4.18 4.95
C TYR A 119 -13.62 -4.38 4.14
N GLY A 120 -14.49 -5.31 4.56
CA GLY A 120 -15.74 -5.62 3.89
C GLY A 120 -15.54 -6.07 2.44
N LYS A 121 -15.94 -5.23 1.48
CA LYS A 121 -15.83 -5.50 0.04
C LYS A 121 -14.57 -4.93 -0.61
N PHE A 122 -13.61 -4.42 0.17
CA PHE A 122 -12.38 -3.80 -0.35
C PHE A 122 -12.66 -2.64 -1.30
N ALA A 123 -13.67 -1.82 -0.99
CA ALA A 123 -14.13 -0.73 -1.85
C ALA A 123 -13.08 0.38 -2.07
N GLN A 124 -12.01 0.41 -1.27
CA GLN A 124 -10.95 1.41 -1.27
C GLN A 124 -9.56 0.79 -1.46
N ILE A 125 -9.48 -0.33 -2.19
CA ILE A 125 -8.21 -1.05 -2.38
C ILE A 125 -7.11 -0.16 -2.99
N GLU A 126 -7.48 0.72 -3.92
CA GLU A 126 -6.57 1.67 -4.58
C GLU A 126 -5.99 2.71 -3.60
N ASP A 127 -6.66 2.93 -2.47
CA ASP A 127 -6.22 3.83 -1.40
C ASP A 127 -5.28 3.12 -0.39
N GLY A 128 -4.86 1.89 -0.69
CA GLY A 128 -4.04 1.09 0.22
C GLY A 128 -4.83 0.50 1.39
N VAL A 129 -6.14 0.30 1.22
CA VAL A 129 -7.02 -0.29 2.25
C VAL A 129 -7.23 -1.78 1.96
N GLY A 130 -6.60 -2.65 2.75
CA GLY A 130 -6.79 -4.10 2.69
C GLY A 130 -5.89 -4.84 1.69
N THR A 131 -4.93 -4.14 1.08
CA THR A 131 -3.98 -4.70 0.12
C THR A 131 -3.10 -5.79 0.75
N LEU A 132 -2.56 -5.54 1.94
CA LEU A 132 -1.75 -6.51 2.69
C LEU A 132 -2.59 -7.70 3.12
N ARG A 133 -3.86 -7.47 3.47
CA ARG A 133 -4.78 -8.54 3.84
C ARG A 133 -5.06 -9.48 2.67
N LEU A 134 -5.35 -8.93 1.48
CA LEU A 134 -5.55 -9.73 0.28
C LEU A 134 -4.32 -10.57 -0.07
N PHE A 135 -3.13 -9.96 0.03
CA PHE A 135 -1.86 -10.65 -0.21
C PHE A 135 -1.66 -11.82 0.76
N CYS A 136 -1.82 -11.60 2.07
CA CYS A 136 -1.69 -12.66 3.06
C CYS A 136 -2.72 -13.78 2.87
N ASP A 137 -3.96 -13.46 2.46
CA ASP A 137 -4.95 -14.51 2.18
C ASP A 137 -4.60 -15.33 0.94
N SER A 138 -4.04 -14.67 -0.08
CA SER A 138 -3.53 -15.35 -1.28
C SER A 138 -2.35 -16.26 -0.93
N PHE A 139 -1.44 -15.78 -0.08
CA PHE A 139 -0.32 -16.56 0.44
C PHE A 139 -0.81 -17.82 1.19
N GLU A 140 -1.77 -17.69 2.11
CA GLU A 140 -2.29 -18.83 2.87
C GLU A 140 -2.97 -19.89 1.96
N LYS A 141 -3.63 -19.46 0.88
CA LYS A 141 -4.15 -20.37 -0.15
C LYS A 141 -3.04 -21.08 -0.92
N CYS A 142 -1.88 -20.44 -1.06
CA CYS A 142 -0.70 -20.97 -1.74
C CYS A 142 0.19 -21.83 -0.84
N ARG A 143 0.09 -21.73 0.49
CA ARG A 143 0.96 -22.41 1.46
C ARG A 143 1.14 -23.91 1.19
N LYS A 144 0.03 -24.66 1.05
CA LYS A 144 0.06 -26.10 0.72
C LYS A 144 0.71 -26.43 -0.62
N LYS A 145 0.72 -25.49 -1.57
CA LYS A 145 1.39 -25.67 -2.87
C LYS A 145 2.88 -25.39 -2.76
N LEU A 146 3.29 -24.43 -1.92
CA LEU A 146 4.69 -24.12 -1.64
C LEU A 146 5.40 -25.28 -0.95
N GLU A 147 4.75 -25.91 0.04
CA GLU A 147 5.29 -27.07 0.78
C GLU A 147 5.63 -28.27 -0.12
N LYS A 148 5.01 -28.36 -1.30
CA LYS A 148 5.25 -29.43 -2.28
C LYS A 148 6.41 -29.14 -3.22
N ILE A 149 6.98 -27.94 -3.19
CA ILE A 149 8.08 -27.53 -4.06
C ILE A 149 9.39 -28.01 -3.43
N SER A 150 10.26 -28.57 -4.28
CA SER A 150 11.64 -28.87 -3.93
C SER A 150 12.51 -28.71 -5.18
N PHE A 151 13.75 -28.28 -4.99
CA PHE A 151 14.68 -28.08 -6.09
C PHE A 151 15.82 -29.10 -6.06
N LYS A 152 16.33 -29.50 -7.24
CA LYS A 152 17.51 -30.37 -7.34
C LYS A 152 18.78 -29.63 -6.92
N THR A 153 18.92 -28.37 -7.32
CA THR A 153 20.03 -27.47 -7.01
C THR A 153 19.54 -26.26 -6.20
N PRO A 154 20.40 -25.59 -5.42
CA PRO A 154 20.03 -24.34 -4.76
C PRO A 154 19.48 -23.30 -5.74
N LYS A 155 18.37 -22.66 -5.37
CA LYS A 155 17.75 -21.55 -6.10
C LYS A 155 17.63 -20.33 -5.18
N LYS A 156 17.80 -19.15 -5.75
CA LYS A 156 17.61 -17.88 -5.05
C LYS A 156 16.69 -16.98 -5.85
N LEU A 157 15.71 -16.38 -5.17
CA LEU A 157 14.79 -15.38 -5.70
C LEU A 157 14.90 -14.12 -4.86
N THR A 158 15.10 -12.97 -5.51
CA THR A 158 15.17 -11.68 -4.84
C THR A 158 13.93 -10.86 -5.21
N ILE A 159 13.16 -10.40 -4.22
CA ILE A 159 12.04 -9.46 -4.41
C ILE A 159 12.48 -8.09 -3.93
N MET A 160 12.33 -7.05 -4.74
CA MET A 160 12.55 -5.66 -4.31
C MET A 160 11.21 -4.96 -4.14
N THR A 161 10.97 -4.34 -2.99
CA THR A 161 9.70 -3.70 -2.67
C THR A 161 9.85 -2.53 -1.69
N GLY A 162 8.77 -1.77 -1.48
CA GLY A 162 8.72 -0.72 -0.47
C GLY A 162 8.66 -1.26 0.96
N SER A 163 8.91 -0.40 1.94
CA SER A 163 8.95 -0.72 3.38
C SER A 163 7.72 -1.47 3.88
N ALA A 164 6.53 -1.09 3.43
CA ALA A 164 5.27 -1.69 3.89
C ALA A 164 5.17 -3.17 3.54
N ALA A 165 5.40 -3.51 2.26
CA ALA A 165 5.39 -4.89 1.79
C ALA A 165 6.58 -5.69 2.32
N HIS A 166 7.76 -5.08 2.49
CA HIS A 166 8.91 -5.77 3.10
C HIS A 166 8.58 -6.26 4.53
N LYS A 167 7.93 -5.43 5.35
CA LYS A 167 7.44 -5.85 6.68
C LYS A 167 6.44 -7.00 6.58
N LEU A 168 5.54 -6.98 5.59
CA LEU A 168 4.61 -8.08 5.35
C LEU A 168 5.33 -9.41 5.12
N PHE A 169 6.31 -9.42 4.21
CA PHE A 169 7.08 -10.62 3.89
C PHE A 169 7.83 -11.19 5.09
N SER A 170 8.29 -10.35 6.02
CA SER A 170 8.97 -10.82 7.23
C SER A 170 8.09 -11.68 8.15
N GLY A 171 6.77 -11.56 8.03
CA GLY A 171 5.79 -12.39 8.74
C GLY A 171 5.38 -13.66 8.00
N LEU A 172 5.86 -13.90 6.78
CA LEU A 172 5.49 -15.06 5.97
C LEU A 172 6.47 -16.21 6.17
N ASP A 173 5.94 -17.39 6.47
CA ASP A 173 6.72 -18.61 6.63
C ASP A 173 6.91 -19.30 5.27
N ILE A 174 7.98 -18.95 4.56
CA ILE A 174 8.34 -19.52 3.26
C ILE A 174 9.55 -20.44 3.44
N ASN A 175 9.27 -21.71 3.74
CA ASN A 175 10.29 -22.75 3.89
C ASN A 175 10.21 -23.76 2.73
N ILE A 176 11.15 -23.66 1.80
CA ILE A 176 11.26 -24.56 0.64
C ILE A 176 12.67 -25.13 0.59
N GLN A 177 12.79 -26.45 0.43
CA GLN A 177 14.09 -27.11 0.41
C GLN A 177 14.94 -26.62 -0.78
N LYS A 178 16.19 -26.22 -0.49
CA LYS A 178 17.15 -25.69 -1.47
C LYS A 178 16.67 -24.42 -2.18
N PHE A 179 15.91 -23.59 -1.48
CA PHE A 179 15.44 -22.31 -1.98
C PHE A 179 15.66 -21.21 -0.95
N GLU A 180 16.16 -20.07 -1.41
CA GLU A 180 16.31 -18.85 -0.62
C GLU A 180 15.44 -17.75 -1.24
N LEU A 181 14.55 -17.18 -0.43
CA LEU A 181 13.84 -15.95 -0.77
C LEU A 181 14.51 -14.78 -0.03
N GLU A 182 15.07 -13.85 -0.78
CA GLU A 182 15.57 -12.60 -0.24
C GLU A 182 14.59 -11.48 -0.60
N VAL A 183 14.05 -10.79 0.40
CA VAL A 183 13.20 -9.61 0.18
C VAL A 183 13.99 -8.37 0.57
N LEU A 184 14.22 -7.48 -0.38
CA LEU A 184 14.98 -6.25 -0.20
C LEU A 184 14.04 -5.06 -0.10
N GLU A 185 14.15 -4.34 1.00
CA GLU A 185 13.53 -3.03 1.16
C GLU A 185 14.28 -1.98 0.34
N VAL A 186 13.60 -1.40 -0.65
CA VAL A 186 14.13 -0.25 -1.40
C VAL A 186 13.75 1.03 -0.66
N LYS A 187 14.74 1.65 -0.01
CA LYS A 187 14.56 2.96 0.61
C LYS A 187 14.34 4.01 -0.48
N ASN A 188 13.29 4.80 -0.34
CA ASN A 188 12.93 5.81 -1.32
C ASN A 188 13.85 7.04 -1.20
N GLY A 189 14.95 7.05 -1.96
CA GLY A 189 15.86 8.19 -2.02
C GLY A 189 15.31 9.30 -2.91
N PHE A 190 14.51 8.95 -3.92
CA PHE A 190 14.00 9.90 -4.90
C PHE A 190 12.93 10.84 -4.34
N PHE A 191 11.84 10.32 -3.78
CA PHE A 191 10.79 11.11 -3.15
C PHE A 191 11.03 11.36 -1.66
N GLY A 192 11.93 10.61 -1.00
CA GLY A 192 12.29 10.79 0.41
C GLY A 192 11.99 9.55 1.25
N ASP A 193 12.81 9.31 2.28
CA ASP A 193 12.84 8.10 3.12
C ASP A 193 11.54 7.81 3.89
N LYS A 194 10.69 8.83 4.01
CA LYS A 194 9.35 8.77 4.59
C LYS A 194 8.31 8.09 3.69
N ILE A 195 8.62 7.89 2.41
CA ILE A 195 7.75 7.20 1.46
C ILE A 195 7.98 5.70 1.56
N THR A 196 6.94 4.96 1.94
CA THR A 196 7.01 3.54 2.31
C THR A 196 6.39 2.58 1.28
N VAL A 197 5.65 3.11 0.31
CA VAL A 197 4.88 2.33 -0.67
C VAL A 197 5.71 1.94 -1.89
N ALA A 198 5.45 0.74 -2.42
CA ALA A 198 6.16 0.22 -3.60
C ALA A 198 5.89 1.08 -4.85
N GLY A 199 4.67 1.62 -5.02
CA GLY A 199 4.31 2.38 -6.22
C GLY A 199 5.02 3.72 -6.39
N LEU A 200 5.81 4.14 -5.41
CA LEU A 200 6.64 5.34 -5.49
C LEU A 200 8.14 5.01 -5.53
N VAL A 201 8.52 3.74 -5.59
CA VAL A 201 9.90 3.31 -5.80
C VAL A 201 10.27 3.57 -7.27
N VAL A 202 11.45 4.14 -7.49
CA VAL A 202 11.92 4.52 -8.83
C VAL A 202 13.15 3.69 -9.26
N GLY A 203 13.49 3.72 -10.55
CA GLY A 203 14.56 2.89 -11.10
C GLY A 203 15.93 3.19 -10.48
N ARG A 204 16.25 4.46 -10.20
CA ARG A 204 17.55 4.85 -9.63
C ARG A 204 17.75 4.31 -8.22
N ASP A 205 16.69 4.26 -7.41
CA ASP A 205 16.76 3.68 -6.06
C ASP A 205 16.98 2.16 -6.13
N ILE A 206 16.39 1.49 -7.12
CA ILE A 206 16.64 0.06 -7.40
C ILE A 206 18.09 -0.17 -7.81
N LEU A 207 18.60 0.58 -8.79
CA LEU A 207 19.99 0.45 -9.26
C LEU A 207 21.00 0.66 -8.13
N LYS A 208 20.79 1.68 -7.30
CA LYS A 208 21.63 1.96 -6.13
C LYS A 208 21.63 0.80 -5.14
N MET A 209 20.48 0.16 -4.90
CA MET A 209 20.39 -0.98 -4.00
C MET A 209 21.07 -2.24 -4.55
N LEU A 210 21.12 -2.37 -5.88
CA LEU A 210 21.74 -3.49 -6.59
C LEU A 210 23.25 -3.31 -6.83
N GLU A 211 23.80 -2.13 -6.59
CA GLU A 211 25.21 -1.85 -6.78
C GLU A 211 26.09 -2.82 -5.95
N GLY A 212 27.00 -3.52 -6.65
CA GLY A 212 27.89 -4.51 -6.04
C GLY A 212 27.24 -5.83 -5.62
N ARG A 213 25.94 -6.04 -5.87
CA ARG A 213 25.22 -7.28 -5.56
C ARG A 213 25.15 -8.21 -6.77
N GLN A 214 25.24 -9.51 -6.52
CA GLN A 214 24.91 -10.54 -7.51
C GLN A 214 23.47 -11.00 -7.31
N VAL A 215 22.61 -10.74 -8.30
CA VAL A 215 21.21 -11.18 -8.30
C VAL A 215 20.96 -11.99 -9.56
N SER A 216 20.44 -13.20 -9.42
CA SER A 216 20.15 -14.08 -10.57
C SER A 216 18.69 -14.03 -11.01
N ASN A 217 17.76 -13.94 -10.07
CA ASN A 217 16.32 -13.85 -10.32
C ASN A 217 15.76 -12.68 -9.51
N LEU A 218 15.32 -11.63 -10.19
CA LEU A 218 14.80 -10.41 -9.58
C LEU A 218 13.29 -10.29 -9.87
N VAL A 219 12.50 -10.03 -8.84
CA VAL A 219 11.07 -9.74 -8.95
C VAL A 219 10.81 -8.29 -8.58
N LEU A 220 10.12 -7.58 -9.47
CA LEU A 220 9.63 -6.22 -9.24
C LEU A 220 8.10 -6.19 -9.33
N PRO A 221 7.40 -5.53 -8.38
CA PRO A 221 5.98 -5.24 -8.50
C PRO A 221 5.69 -4.29 -9.68
N SER A 222 4.67 -4.59 -10.48
CA SER A 222 4.23 -3.75 -11.60
C SER A 222 3.85 -2.34 -11.17
N VAL A 223 3.37 -2.16 -9.93
CA VAL A 223 3.00 -0.85 -9.36
C VAL A 223 4.17 0.14 -9.31
N MET A 224 5.43 -0.31 -9.40
CA MET A 224 6.60 0.57 -9.54
C MET A 224 6.70 1.25 -10.91
N LEU A 225 5.97 0.73 -11.90
CA LEU A 225 5.99 1.18 -13.27
C LEU A 225 4.79 2.07 -13.56
N ARG A 226 4.96 3.01 -14.48
CA ARG A 226 3.85 3.79 -15.04
C ARG A 226 2.90 2.85 -15.75
N GLU A 227 1.62 3.02 -15.46
CA GLU A 227 0.56 2.16 -15.98
C GLU A 227 0.63 1.99 -17.50
N GLY A 228 0.58 0.74 -17.95
CA GLY A 228 0.65 0.40 -19.37
C GLY A 228 2.05 0.52 -20.02
N THR A 229 3.12 0.72 -19.23
CA THR A 229 4.49 0.88 -19.75
C THR A 229 5.52 0.06 -18.96
N GLU A 230 6.75 -0.04 -19.48
CA GLU A 230 7.91 -0.57 -18.76
C GLU A 230 8.79 0.54 -18.13
N GLN A 231 8.25 1.75 -17.92
CA GLN A 231 8.99 2.90 -17.38
C GLN A 231 8.68 3.14 -15.90
N PHE A 232 9.69 3.47 -15.11
CA PHE A 232 9.54 3.97 -13.74
C PHE A 232 9.16 5.47 -13.72
N LEU A 233 8.83 6.01 -12.55
CA LEU A 233 8.48 7.42 -12.40
C LEU A 233 9.65 8.38 -12.71
N ASP A 234 10.90 7.92 -12.63
CA ASP A 234 12.12 8.67 -12.96
C ASP A 234 12.63 8.42 -14.40
N ASP A 235 11.75 7.98 -15.29
CA ASP A 235 11.98 7.75 -16.72
C ASP A 235 12.93 6.59 -17.08
N LEU A 236 13.54 5.92 -16.10
CA LEU A 236 14.26 4.68 -16.34
C LEU A 236 13.31 3.56 -16.80
N THR A 237 13.84 2.61 -17.53
CA THR A 237 13.12 1.45 -18.08
C THR A 237 13.52 0.15 -17.41
N LEU A 238 12.65 -0.87 -17.47
CA LEU A 238 13.01 -2.22 -17.06
C LEU A 238 14.23 -2.77 -17.80
N ASP A 239 14.39 -2.44 -19.09
CA ASP A 239 15.55 -2.84 -19.88
C ASP A 239 16.87 -2.28 -19.35
N GLU A 240 16.87 -1.05 -18.84
CA GLU A 240 18.04 -0.46 -18.20
C GLU A 240 18.38 -1.19 -16.90
N ILE A 241 17.36 -1.58 -16.10
CA ILE A 241 17.58 -2.41 -14.91
C ILE A 241 18.13 -3.79 -15.29
N ARG A 242 17.54 -4.45 -16.30
CA ARG A 242 18.00 -5.77 -16.80
C ARG A 242 19.47 -5.72 -17.22
N LYS A 243 19.87 -4.69 -17.99
CA LYS A 243 21.25 -4.50 -18.46
C LYS A 243 22.24 -4.25 -17.33
N ALA A 244 21.85 -3.49 -16.30
CA ALA A 244 22.75 -3.15 -15.21
C ALA A 244 23.06 -4.34 -14.28
N VAL A 245 22.11 -5.25 -14.09
CA VAL A 245 22.18 -6.29 -13.06
C VAL A 245 22.55 -7.66 -13.63
N GLY A 246 22.25 -7.91 -14.91
CA GLY A 246 22.45 -9.23 -15.53
C GLY A 246 21.55 -10.33 -14.95
N ALA A 247 20.47 -9.94 -14.27
CA ALA A 247 19.51 -10.85 -13.65
C ALA A 247 18.37 -11.21 -14.62
N LYS A 248 17.78 -12.40 -14.43
CA LYS A 248 16.45 -12.69 -14.97
C LYS A 248 15.42 -11.87 -14.19
N LEU A 249 14.78 -10.92 -14.87
CA LEU A 249 13.80 -10.01 -14.26
C LEU A 249 12.37 -10.51 -14.51
N PHE A 250 11.58 -10.59 -13.46
CA PHE A 250 10.16 -10.89 -13.47
C PHE A 250 9.37 -9.69 -12.95
N VAL A 251 8.23 -9.40 -13.58
CA VAL A 251 7.28 -8.40 -13.11
C VAL A 251 6.04 -9.13 -12.58
N VAL A 252 5.64 -8.81 -11.35
CA VAL A 252 4.39 -9.31 -10.76
C VAL A 252 3.30 -8.27 -10.98
N ASN A 253 2.23 -8.65 -11.68
CA ASN A 253 1.16 -7.72 -12.05
C ASN A 253 0.11 -7.57 -10.95
N ASP A 254 -0.36 -8.69 -10.40
CA ASP A 254 -1.26 -8.72 -9.26
C ASP A 254 -0.49 -8.57 -7.95
N CYS A 255 -0.28 -7.32 -7.56
CA CYS A 255 0.40 -6.96 -6.32
C CYS A 255 -0.39 -7.29 -5.04
N TYR A 256 -1.63 -7.79 -5.18
CA TYR A 256 -2.49 -8.22 -4.08
C TYR A 256 -2.51 -9.74 -3.91
N SER A 257 -1.74 -10.48 -4.72
CA SER A 257 -1.75 -11.94 -4.74
C SER A 257 -0.35 -12.54 -4.75
N PHE A 258 -0.21 -13.67 -4.06
CA PHE A 258 1.02 -14.45 -4.05
C PHE A 258 1.13 -15.42 -5.25
N GLU A 259 0.08 -15.55 -6.07
CA GLU A 259 0.00 -16.60 -7.10
C GLU A 259 1.05 -16.45 -8.22
N GLU A 260 1.34 -15.22 -8.66
CA GLU A 260 2.40 -14.96 -9.64
C GLU A 260 3.78 -15.28 -9.05
N ILE A 261 4.03 -14.92 -7.79
CA ILE A 261 5.27 -15.25 -7.07
C ILE A 261 5.42 -16.77 -6.98
N LEU A 262 4.36 -17.50 -6.61
CA LEU A 262 4.36 -18.96 -6.61
C LEU A 262 4.69 -19.55 -7.99
N THR A 263 4.16 -18.95 -9.05
CA THR A 263 4.42 -19.39 -10.44
C THR A 263 5.88 -19.16 -10.82
N ILE A 264 6.43 -18.00 -10.47
CA ILE A 264 7.85 -17.69 -10.65
C ILE A 264 8.72 -18.71 -9.91
N ILE A 265 8.44 -18.97 -8.62
CA ILE A 265 9.17 -19.97 -7.82
C ILE A 265 9.18 -21.32 -8.51
N LYS A 266 8.03 -21.82 -9.00
CA LYS A 266 7.95 -23.10 -9.71
C LYS A 266 8.75 -23.16 -11.01
N SER A 267 9.06 -22.02 -11.61
CA SER A 267 9.78 -21.93 -12.89
C SER A 267 11.31 -21.88 -12.75
N LEU A 268 11.84 -21.77 -11.53
CA LEU A 268 13.28 -21.67 -11.25
C LEU A 268 14.02 -22.99 -11.43
#